data_AF-A0A0S8KYG4-F1
#
_entry.id   AF-A0A0S8KYG4-F1
#
_cell.length_a   1.000
_cell.length_b   1.000
_cell.length_c   1.000
_cell.angle_alpha   90.00
_cell.angle_beta   90.00
_cell.angle_gamma   90.00
#
_symmetry.space_group_name_H-M   'P 1'
#
loop_
_entity.id
_entity.type
_entity.pdbx_description
1 polymer ?
#
loop_
_entity_poly.entity_id
_entity_poly.type
_entity_poly.pdbx_seq_one_letter_code
_entity_poly.pdbx_strand_id
1 'polypeptide(L)'
;MLESMFPTTVGGGAERQARTLARALVARGVNVRIIAPMVPYGPQLEHDSVDGVPVWRIPYPGIRLLGGLVMLWRLLVFLVANRDSYAAI
;
A
#
# COMPACT_ATOMS: atom_id res chain seq x y z
N MET A 1 -13.79 9.15 0.08
CA MET A 1 -13.42 8.17 1.13
C MET A 1 -12.50 7.19 0.42
N LEU A 2 -11.28 6.91 0.89
CA LEU A 2 -10.50 5.82 0.29
C LEU A 2 -11.18 4.53 0.75
N GLU A 3 -11.96 3.92 -0.14
CA GLU A 3 -12.72 2.70 0.14
C GLU A 3 -11.93 1.44 -0.19
N SER A 4 -10.78 1.56 -0.88
CA SER A 4 -9.98 0.41 -1.25
C SER A 4 -8.94 0.04 -0.18
N MET A 5 -8.95 -1.23 0.18
CA MET A 5 -7.95 -1.88 1.04
C MET A 5 -7.10 -2.83 0.21
N PHE A 6 -5.90 -3.14 0.71
CA PHE A 6 -5.06 -4.18 0.13
C PHE A 6 -4.85 -5.36 1.11
N PRO A 7 -5.16 -6.61 0.70
CA PRO A 7 -5.76 -6.98 -0.58
C PRO A 7 -7.25 -6.59 -0.64
N THR A 8 -7.75 -6.25 -1.83
CA THR A 8 -9.18 -5.94 -2.01
C THR A 8 -10.03 -7.22 -1.91
N THR A 9 -11.19 -7.14 -1.24
CA THR A 9 -12.19 -8.22 -1.19
C THR A 9 -13.34 -8.04 -2.17
N VAL A 10 -13.65 -6.81 -2.59
CA VAL A 10 -14.79 -6.49 -3.49
C VAL A 10 -14.37 -5.41 -4.49
N GLY A 11 -14.42 -5.71 -5.79
CA GLY A 11 -14.03 -4.76 -6.84
C GLY A 11 -12.54 -4.35 -6.76
N GLY A 12 -12.07 -3.54 -7.71
CA GLY A 12 -10.68 -3.05 -7.72
C GLY A 12 -9.80 -3.71 -8.78
N GLY A 13 -9.95 -3.28 -10.03
CA GLY A 13 -9.11 -3.75 -11.14
C GLY A 13 -7.65 -3.36 -10.97
N ALA A 14 -7.41 -2.16 -10.43
CA ALA A 14 -6.06 -1.66 -10.16
C ALA A 14 -5.37 -2.47 -9.06
N GLU A 15 -6.04 -2.79 -7.96
CA GLU A 15 -5.45 -3.60 -6.88
C GLU A 15 -5.13 -5.02 -7.36
N ARG A 16 -6.01 -5.62 -8.17
CA ARG A 16 -5.76 -6.95 -8.74
C ARG A 16 -4.55 -6.95 -9.67
N GLN A 17 -4.46 -5.95 -10.54
CA GLN A 17 -3.31 -5.79 -11.45
C GLN A 17 -2.02 -5.52 -10.66
N ALA A 18 -2.06 -4.66 -9.64
CA ALA A 18 -0.93 -4.39 -8.76
C ALA A 18 -0.47 -5.67 -8.04
N ARG A 19 -1.40 -6.48 -7.53
CA ARG A 19 -1.10 -7.79 -6.92
C ARG A 19 -0.47 -8.75 -7.92
N THR A 20 -1.05 -8.89 -9.12
CA THR A 20 -0.51 -9.76 -10.17
C THR A 20 0.89 -9.34 -10.60
N LEU A 21 1.11 -8.04 -10.81
CA LEU A 21 2.40 -7.48 -11.18
C LEU A 21 3.43 -7.69 -10.08
N ALA A 22 3.10 -7.34 -8.83
CA ALA A 22 4.02 -7.48 -7.70
C ALA A 22 4.44 -8.94 -7.49
N ARG A 23 3.49 -9.88 -7.57
CA ARG A 23 3.78 -11.32 -7.50
C ARG A 23 4.71 -11.76 -8.64
N ALA A 24 4.48 -11.30 -9.87
CA ALA A 24 5.30 -11.63 -11.02
C ALA A 24 6.73 -11.08 -10.92
N LEU A 25 6.90 -9.92 -10.29
CA LEU A 25 8.20 -9.30 -10.03
C LEU A 25 8.95 -10.01 -8.90
N VAL A 26 8.28 -10.32 -7.78
CA VAL A 26 8.87 -11.09 -6.68
C VAL A 26 9.32 -12.47 -7.16
N ALA A 27 8.53 -13.15 -8.00
CA ALA A 27 8.92 -14.44 -8.59
C ALA A 27 10.17 -14.36 -9.49
N ARG A 28 10.54 -13.15 -9.95
CA ARG A 28 11.77 -12.87 -10.71
C ARG A 28 12.94 -12.40 -9.83
N GLY A 29 12.78 -12.44 -8.51
CA GLY A 29 13.79 -11.97 -7.55
C GLY A 29 13.85 -10.44 -7.41
N VAL A 30 12.88 -9.71 -7.96
CA VAL A 30 12.83 -8.25 -7.82
C VAL A 30 12.26 -7.92 -6.44
N ASN A 31 12.94 -7.04 -5.71
CA ASN A 31 12.45 -6.53 -4.43
C ASN A 31 11.32 -5.53 -4.68
N VAL A 32 10.09 -5.91 -4.32
CA VAL A 32 8.88 -5.11 -4.49
C VAL A 32 8.17 -4.99 -3.15
N ARG A 33 7.54 -3.83 -2.93
CA ARG A 33 6.72 -3.56 -1.76
C ARG A 33 5.46 -2.82 -2.19
N ILE A 34 4.33 -3.21 -1.63
CA ILE A 34 3.05 -2.52 -1.84
C ILE A 34 2.83 -1.56 -0.67
N ILE A 35 2.53 -0.29 -0.97
CA ILE A 35 2.12 0.70 0.02
C ILE A 35 0.62 0.90 -0.08
N ALA A 36 -0.10 0.77 1.04
CA ALA A 36 -1.56 0.88 1.08
C ALA A 36 -2.03 1.72 2.29
N PRO A 37 -3.22 2.33 2.26
CA PRO A 37 -3.83 2.90 3.46
C PRO A 37 -4.24 1.80 4.45
N MET A 38 -4.13 2.10 5.75
CA MET A 38 -4.74 1.26 6.80
C MET A 38 -6.19 1.71 7.02
N VAL A 39 -7.13 1.16 6.25
CA VAL A 39 -8.56 1.50 6.37
C VAL A 39 -9.23 0.68 7.49
N PRO A 40 -10.27 1.17 8.17
CA PRO A 40 -10.87 0.51 9.35
C PRO A 40 -11.42 -0.91 9.10
N TYR A 41 -11.89 -1.18 7.88
CA TYR A 41 -12.50 -2.46 7.50
C TYR A 41 -11.52 -3.45 6.83
N GLY A 42 -10.22 -3.12 6.83
CA GLY A 42 -9.16 -3.94 6.26
C GLY A 42 -8.16 -4.44 7.30
N PRO A 43 -7.09 -5.13 6.87
CA PRO A 43 -6.05 -5.59 7.78
C PRO A 43 -5.40 -4.41 8.53
N GLN A 44 -5.30 -4.50 9.86
CA GLN A 44 -4.75 -3.47 10.75
C GLN A 44 -3.27 -3.69 11.09
N LEU A 45 -2.52 -4.34 10.21
CA LEU A 45 -1.09 -4.58 10.36
C LEU A 45 -0.30 -3.61 9.50
N GLU A 46 0.54 -2.78 10.14
CA GLU A 46 1.42 -1.82 9.45
C GLU A 46 2.43 -2.52 8.54
N HIS A 47 2.95 -3.68 8.94
CA HIS A 47 3.85 -4.51 8.14
C HIS A 47 3.26 -5.91 8.00
N ASP A 48 3.09 -6.35 6.77
CA ASP A 48 2.43 -7.61 6.45
C ASP A 48 2.97 -8.19 5.14
N SER A 49 2.54 -9.39 4.78
CA SER A 49 2.84 -10.02 3.50
C SER A 49 1.60 -10.65 2.89
N VAL A 50 1.37 -10.42 1.60
CA VAL A 50 0.26 -11.01 0.84
C VAL A 50 0.84 -11.72 -0.37
N ASP A 51 0.63 -13.04 -0.47
CA ASP A 51 1.23 -13.90 -1.50
C ASP A 51 2.76 -13.79 -1.60
N GLY A 52 3.45 -13.59 -0.47
CA GLY A 52 4.89 -13.38 -0.44
C GLY A 52 5.35 -11.98 -0.88
N VAL A 53 4.42 -11.06 -1.16
CA VAL A 53 4.71 -9.66 -1.44
C VAL A 53 4.62 -8.85 -0.14
N PRO A 54 5.69 -8.14 0.29
CA PRO A 54 5.65 -7.21 1.41
C PRO A 54 4.61 -6.10 1.21
N VAL A 55 3.77 -5.86 2.22
CA VAL A 55 2.75 -4.81 2.24
C VAL A 55 2.97 -3.91 3.44
N TRP A 56 3.14 -2.61 3.21
CA TRP A 56 3.26 -1.61 4.27
C TRP A 56 2.01 -0.73 4.28
N ARG A 57 1.33 -0.67 5.43
CA ARG A 57 0.08 0.06 5.58
C ARG A 57 0.31 1.34 6.36
N ILE A 58 -0.12 2.46 5.80
CA ILE A 58 0.02 3.79 6.41
C ILE A 58 -1.21 4.08 7.28
N PRO A 59 -1.03 4.30 8.60
CA PRO A 59 -2.10 4.78 9.47
C PRO A 59 -2.52 6.19 9.08
N TYR A 60 -3.83 6.43 9.01
CA TYR A 60 -4.36 7.77 8.81
C TYR A 60 -5.64 7.97 9.64
N PRO A 61 -5.94 9.21 10.09
CA PRO A 61 -7.13 9.49 10.87
C PRO A 61 -8.39 9.38 9.99
N GLY A 62 -9.45 8.75 10.51
CA GLY A 62 -10.74 8.58 9.83
C GLY A 62 -11.59 9.84 9.68
N ILE A 63 -10.98 11.04 9.74
CA ILE A 63 -11.68 12.33 9.68
C ILE A 63 -11.83 12.76 8.22
N ARG A 64 -13.06 13.15 7.82
CA ARG A 64 -13.38 13.60 6.45
C ARG A 64 -12.47 14.79 6.07
N LEU A 65 -11.85 14.73 4.88
CA LEU A 65 -10.78 15.62 4.36
C LEU A 65 -9.42 15.53 5.06
N LEU A 66 -9.34 15.64 6.39
CA LEU A 66 -8.05 15.61 7.10
C LEU A 66 -7.33 14.26 6.91
N GLY A 67 -8.07 13.16 6.88
CA GLY A 67 -7.49 11.83 6.66
C GLY A 67 -6.76 11.70 5.33
N GLY A 68 -7.29 12.32 4.26
CA GLY A 68 -6.65 12.32 2.95
C GLY A 68 -5.35 13.11 2.93
N LEU A 69 -5.34 14.31 3.52
CA LEU A 69 -4.14 15.13 3.62
C LEU A 69 -3.06 14.47 4.47
N VAL A 70 -3.44 13.88 5.62
CA VAL A 70 -2.50 13.15 6.46
C VAL A 70 -1.96 11.91 5.76
N MET A 71 -2.80 11.18 5.01
CA MET A 71 -2.37 10.02 4.22
C MET A 71 -1.34 10.43 3.16
N LEU A 72 -1.63 11.49 2.38
CA LEU A 72 -0.72 12.00 1.35
C LEU A 72 0.59 12.51 1.95
N TRP A 73 0.52 13.24 3.07
CA TRP A 73 1.70 13.71 3.78
C TRP A 73 2.56 12.54 4.28
N ARG A 74 1.96 11.53 4.91
CA ARG A 74 2.69 10.35 5.39
C ARG A 74 3.27 9.54 4.24
N LEU A 75 2.55 9.41 3.12
CA LEU A 75 3.08 8.77 1.90
C LEU A 75 4.26 9.56 1.33
N LEU A 76 4.17 10.89 1.26
CA LEU A 76 5.27 11.74 0.81
C LEU A 76 6.50 11.57 1.72
N VAL A 77 6.33 11.68 3.04
CA VAL A 77 7.40 11.48 4.01
C VAL A 77 8.00 10.09 3.86
N PHE A 78 7.16 9.07 3.68
CA PHE A 78 7.59 7.70 3.46
C PHE A 78 8.48 7.55 2.23
N LEU A 79 8.04 8.07 1.09
CA LEU A 79 8.77 8.03 -0.16
C LEU A 79 10.09 8.79 -0.03
N VAL A 80 10.04 10.04 0.45
CA VAL A 80 11.24 10.87 0.62
C VAL A 80 12.26 10.24 1.57
N ALA A 81 11.82 9.66 2.69
CA ALA A 81 12.70 8.99 3.64
C ALA A 81 13.31 7.68 3.11
N ASN A 82 12.67 7.04 2.14
CA ASN A 82 13.11 5.77 1.55
C ASN A 82 13.61 5.93 0.10
N ARG A 83 13.91 7.15 -0.33
CA ARG A 83 14.22 7.48 -1.74
C ARG A 83 15.34 6.67 -2.37
N ASP A 84 16.30 6.22 -1.56
CA ASP A 84 17.45 5.44 -2.03
C ASP A 84 17.18 3.92 -2.01
N SER A 85 16.01 3.51 -1.49
CA SER A 85 15.60 2.11 -1.37
C SER A 85 14.73 1.61 -2.53
N TYR A 86 14.38 2.46 -3.49
CA TYR A 86 13.56 2.10 -4.64
C TYR A 86 14.14 2.65 -5.95
N ALA A 87 14.13 1.82 -6.99
CA ALA A 87 14.53 2.23 -8.35
C ALA A 87 13.36 2.79 -9.18
N ALA A 88 12.12 2.43 -8.81
CA ALA A 88 10.89 2.87 -9.48
C ALA A 88 9.71 2.85 -8.48
N ILE A 89 8.69 3.68 -8.77
CA ILE A 89 7.41 3.76 -8.04
C ILE A 89 6.28 3.46 -9.04
#